data_AF-A0A661XYH0-F1
#
_entry.id   AF-A0A661XYH0-F1
#
_cell.length_a   1.000
_cell.length_b   1.000
_cell.length_c   1.000
_cell.angle_alpha   90.00
_cell.angle_beta   90.00
_cell.angle_gamma   90.00
#
_symmetry.space_group_name_H-M   'P 1'
#
loop_
_entity.id
_entity.type
_entity.pdbx_description
1 polymer ?
#
loop_
_entity_poly.entity_id
_entity_poly.type
_entity_poly.pdbx_seq_one_letter_code
_entity_poly.pdbx_strand_id
1 'polypeptide(L)'
;MRKISLIILYTSGALMLIGGIGDQFINQLLDVHLKFLGYPPSSDFFVKTQDLMMLMLHSVGGGLISCGVSMLVLTYFGIQRDLEWAKWTVLGIAWIAQGFNGYSMYSAGSYYYYPVAILILTTIGVLLYPKKWTIKNH
;
A
#
# COMPACT_ATOMS: atom_id res chain seq x y z
N MET A 1 22.15 8.70 -8.33
CA MET A 1 21.04 8.53 -7.37
C MET A 1 20.40 7.13 -7.37
N ARG A 2 20.85 6.19 -8.22
CA ARG A 2 20.26 4.83 -8.34
C ARG A 2 20.15 4.08 -7.01
N LYS A 3 21.23 4.02 -6.20
CA LYS A 3 21.22 3.32 -4.90
C LYS A 3 20.14 3.88 -3.95
N ILE A 4 20.05 5.20 -3.86
CA ILE A 4 19.07 5.89 -3.01
C ILE A 4 17.65 5.59 -3.49
N SER A 5 17.39 5.71 -4.79
CA SER A 5 16.11 5.36 -5.41
C SER A 5 15.68 3.92 -5.09
N LEU A 6 16.59 2.95 -5.26
CA LEU A 6 16.30 1.55 -4.95
C LEU A 6 16.00 1.34 -3.46
N ILE A 7 16.77 1.96 -2.56
CA ILE A 7 16.50 1.89 -1.12
C ILE A 7 15.09 2.43 -0.81
N ILE A 8 14.72 3.58 -1.37
CA ILE A 8 13.39 4.18 -1.16
C ILE A 8 12.29 3.23 -1.65
N LEU A 9 12.45 2.63 -2.84
CA LEU A 9 11.46 1.71 -3.41
C LEU A 9 11.34 0.42 -2.60
N TYR A 10 12.46 -0.15 -2.14
CA TYR A 10 12.43 -1.32 -1.24
C TYR A 10 11.74 -0.99 0.08
N THR A 11 12.08 0.15 0.69
CA THR A 11 11.43 0.61 1.93
C THR A 11 9.94 0.78 1.72
N SER A 12 9.52 1.38 0.61
CA SER A 12 8.10 1.58 0.31
C SER A 12 7.33 0.26 0.14
N GLY A 13 7.90 -0.70 -0.62
CA GLY A 13 7.32 -2.04 -0.77
C GLY A 13 7.28 -2.82 0.55
N ALA A 14 8.33 -2.72 1.37
CA ALA A 14 8.39 -3.37 2.69
C ALA A 14 7.39 -2.76 3.67
N LEU A 15 7.23 -1.44 3.69
CA LEU A 15 6.21 -0.78 4.51
C LEU A 15 4.81 -1.23 4.09
N MET A 16 4.48 -1.21 2.80
CA MET A 16 3.19 -1.71 2.31
C MET A 16 2.91 -3.16 2.74
N LEU A 17 3.92 -4.04 2.63
CA LEU A 17 3.85 -5.42 3.09
C LEU A 17 3.56 -5.49 4.60
N ILE A 18 4.31 -4.75 5.41
CA ILE A 18 4.15 -4.71 6.87
C ILE A 18 2.77 -4.17 7.25
N GLY A 19 2.27 -3.14 6.57
CA GLY A 19 0.93 -2.62 6.78
C GLY A 19 -0.15 -3.69 6.55
N GLY A 20 -0.07 -4.41 5.42
CA GLY A 20 -1.01 -5.50 5.13
C GLY A 20 -0.91 -6.67 6.12
N ILE A 21 0.29 -6.98 6.64
CA ILE A 21 0.48 -7.94 7.73
C ILE A 21 -0.19 -7.42 9.01
N GLY A 22 0.01 -6.14 9.34
CA GLY A 22 -0.61 -5.51 10.51
C GLY A 22 -2.13 -5.64 10.50
N ASP A 23 -2.76 -5.45 9.33
CA ASP A 23 -4.21 -5.62 9.16
C ASP A 23 -4.69 -7.03 9.53
N GLN A 24 -3.87 -8.08 9.32
CA GLN A 24 -4.24 -9.46 9.70
C GLN A 24 -4.33 -9.67 11.21
N PHE A 25 -3.68 -8.83 12.01
CA PHE A 25 -3.67 -8.95 13.47
C PHE A 25 -4.75 -8.10 14.14
N ILE A 26 -5.52 -7.33 13.38
CA ILE A 26 -6.69 -6.61 13.90
C ILE A 26 -7.80 -7.65 14.11
N ASN A 27 -8.29 -7.78 15.34
CA ASN A 27 -9.33 -8.76 15.71
C ASN A 27 -10.64 -8.10 16.15
N GLN A 28 -10.67 -6.76 16.24
CA GLN A 28 -11.81 -5.99 16.72
C GLN A 28 -11.90 -4.67 15.96
N LEU A 29 -13.11 -4.13 15.84
CA LEU A 29 -13.32 -2.81 15.28
C LEU A 29 -12.62 -1.76 16.15
N LEU A 30 -11.71 -1.01 15.53
CA LEU A 30 -11.15 0.22 16.13
C LEU A 30 -12.26 1.25 16.42
N ASP A 31 -12.01 2.12 17.40
CA ASP A 31 -12.95 3.18 17.81
C ASP A 31 -13.43 4.06 16.65
N VAL A 32 -12.57 4.30 15.66
CA VAL A 32 -12.94 5.07 14.46
C VAL A 32 -14.07 4.40 13.67
N HIS A 33 -14.09 3.07 13.60
CA HIS A 33 -15.16 2.33 12.94
C HIS A 33 -16.45 2.40 13.76
N LEU A 34 -16.37 2.25 15.08
CA LEU A 34 -17.53 2.37 15.98
C LEU A 34 -18.14 3.77 15.91
N LYS A 35 -17.29 4.80 15.91
CA LYS A 35 -17.70 6.19 15.75
C LYS A 35 -18.35 6.43 14.39
N PHE A 36 -17.80 5.88 13.31
CA PHE A 36 -18.38 5.96 11.96
C PHE A 36 -19.77 5.31 11.90
N LEU A 37 -19.97 4.21 12.62
CA LEU A 37 -21.25 3.51 12.73
C LEU A 37 -22.22 4.16 13.74
N GLY A 38 -21.81 5.20 14.46
CA GLY A 38 -22.65 5.90 15.43
C GLY A 38 -22.82 5.18 16.78
N TYR A 39 -21.84 4.36 17.20
CA TYR A 39 -21.88 3.57 18.44
C TYR A 39 -23.14 2.72 18.59
N PRO A 40 -23.39 1.79 17.66
CA PRO A 40 -24.59 0.97 17.68
C PRO A 40 -24.63 0.10 18.96
N PRO A 41 -25.82 -0.17 19.51
CA PRO A 41 -25.97 -1.09 20.62
C PRO A 41 -25.57 -2.51 20.21
N SER A 42 -25.05 -3.28 21.18
CA SER A 42 -24.73 -4.69 20.95
C SER A 42 -25.99 -5.47 20.58
N SER A 43 -25.99 -6.07 19.39
CA SER A 43 -27.07 -6.90 18.85
C SER A 43 -26.46 -8.00 17.98
N ASP A 44 -27.19 -9.10 17.77
CA ASP A 44 -26.74 -10.19 16.90
C ASP A 44 -26.41 -9.71 15.48
N PHE A 45 -27.18 -8.73 14.98
CA PHE A 45 -26.92 -8.09 13.70
C PHE A 45 -25.59 -7.32 13.69
N PHE A 46 -25.31 -6.57 14.77
CA PHE A 46 -24.06 -5.83 14.92
C PHE A 46 -22.84 -6.77 14.97
N VAL A 47 -22.93 -7.86 15.73
CA VAL A 47 -21.85 -8.87 15.82
C VAL A 47 -21.53 -9.46 14.45
N LYS A 48 -22.55 -9.89 13.69
CA LYS A 48 -22.36 -10.42 12.33
C LYS A 48 -21.79 -9.39 11.36
N THR A 49 -22.20 -8.12 11.51
CA THR A 49 -21.66 -7.02 10.70
C THR A 49 -20.19 -6.79 11.01
N GLN A 50 -19.81 -6.82 12.29
CA GLN A 50 -18.42 -6.75 12.72
C GLN A 50 -17.60 -7.89 12.12
N ASP A 51 -18.06 -9.14 12.19
CA ASP A 51 -17.35 -10.29 11.60
C ASP A 51 -17.12 -10.10 10.09
N LEU A 52 -18.14 -9.64 9.37
CA LEU A 52 -18.02 -9.34 7.93
C LEU A 52 -17.02 -8.22 7.66
N MET A 53 -17.06 -7.12 8.43
CA MET A 53 -16.11 -6.02 8.31
C MET A 53 -14.67 -6.47 8.59
N MET A 54 -14.47 -7.34 9.58
CA MET A 54 -13.17 -7.92 9.88
C MET A 54 -12.66 -8.80 8.75
N LEU A 55 -13.52 -9.64 8.16
CA LEU A 55 -13.15 -10.45 6.99
C LEU A 55 -12.75 -9.58 5.79
N MET A 56 -13.47 -8.47 5.56
CA MET A 56 -13.12 -7.50 4.53
C MET A 56 -11.77 -6.83 4.82
N LEU A 57 -11.52 -6.42 6.06
CA LEU A 57 -10.25 -5.82 6.49
C LEU A 57 -9.07 -6.79 6.27
N HIS A 58 -9.22 -8.05 6.68
CA HIS A 58 -8.20 -9.08 6.45
C HIS A 58 -7.98 -9.33 4.95
N SER A 59 -9.04 -9.33 4.14
CA SER A 59 -8.94 -9.46 2.69
C SER A 59 -8.18 -8.28 2.06
N VAL A 60 -8.45 -7.05 2.51
CA VAL A 60 -7.69 -5.85 2.09
C VAL A 60 -6.22 -5.98 2.50
N GLY A 61 -5.95 -6.39 3.73
CA GLY A 61 -4.59 -6.64 4.22
C GLY A 61 -3.85 -7.68 3.37
N GLY A 62 -4.50 -8.78 2.98
CA GLY A 62 -3.94 -9.79 2.07
C GLY A 62 -3.64 -9.23 0.67
N GLY A 63 -4.49 -8.34 0.17
CA GLY A 63 -4.24 -7.56 -1.04
C GLY A 63 -3.00 -6.68 -0.92
N LEU A 64 -2.86 -5.94 0.18
CA LEU A 64 -1.70 -5.09 0.45
C LEU A 64 -0.40 -5.89 0.58
N ILE A 65 -0.44 -7.06 1.22
CA ILE A 65 0.68 -8.00 1.27
C ILE A 65 1.11 -8.36 -0.15
N SER A 66 0.16 -8.76 -0.99
CA SER A 66 0.43 -9.15 -2.38
C SER A 66 1.01 -7.99 -3.21
N CYS A 67 0.48 -6.78 -3.04
CA CYS A 67 1.02 -5.57 -3.67
C CYS A 67 2.45 -5.26 -3.18
N GLY A 68 2.70 -5.35 -1.88
CA GLY A 68 4.01 -5.10 -1.28
C GLY A 68 5.07 -6.09 -1.80
N VAL A 69 4.76 -7.40 -1.80
CA VAL A 69 5.63 -8.43 -2.41
C VAL A 69 5.87 -8.14 -3.89
N SER A 70 4.82 -7.81 -4.65
CA SER A 70 4.94 -7.49 -6.08
C SER A 70 5.87 -6.30 -6.32
N MET A 71 5.76 -5.24 -5.51
CA MET A 71 6.64 -4.08 -5.59
C MET A 71 8.10 -4.45 -5.30
N LEU A 72 8.36 -5.28 -4.28
CA LEU A 72 9.71 -5.75 -3.95
C LEU A 72 10.31 -6.58 -5.09
N VAL A 73 9.54 -7.53 -5.63
CA VAL A 73 9.93 -8.39 -6.75
C VAL A 73 10.22 -7.57 -8.01
N LEU A 74 9.35 -6.63 -8.37
CA LEU A 74 9.55 -5.75 -9.54
C LEU A 74 10.74 -4.82 -9.35
N THR A 75 10.96 -4.33 -8.13
CA THR A 75 12.13 -3.49 -7.82
C THR A 75 13.43 -4.29 -8.00
N TYR A 76 13.48 -5.52 -7.47
CA TYR A 76 14.66 -6.38 -7.52
C TYR A 76 14.94 -6.96 -8.90
N PHE A 77 13.93 -7.52 -9.58
CA PHE A 77 14.14 -8.22 -10.85
C PHE A 77 13.96 -7.32 -12.07
N GLY A 78 13.12 -6.28 -11.97
CA GLY A 78 12.79 -5.40 -13.08
C GLY A 78 13.58 -4.10 -13.05
N ILE A 79 13.34 -3.26 -12.03
CA ILE A 79 13.93 -1.93 -11.93
C ILE A 79 15.46 -2.03 -11.80
N GLN A 80 15.98 -2.92 -10.95
CA GLN A 80 17.42 -3.13 -10.82
C GLN A 80 18.09 -3.60 -12.13
N ARG A 81 17.33 -4.16 -13.09
CA ARG A 81 17.82 -4.53 -14.43
C ARG A 81 17.50 -3.48 -15.50
N ASP A 82 17.12 -2.28 -15.09
CA ASP A 82 16.77 -1.16 -15.96
C ASP A 82 15.56 -1.42 -16.89
N LEU A 83 14.62 -2.26 -16.47
CA LEU A 83 13.36 -2.44 -17.20
C LEU A 83 12.41 -1.27 -16.91
N GLU A 84 12.26 -0.38 -17.90
CA GLU A 84 11.51 0.88 -17.75
C GLU A 84 10.05 0.66 -17.33
N TRP A 85 9.38 -0.35 -17.91
CA TRP A 85 7.98 -0.68 -17.60
C TRP A 85 7.79 -1.03 -16.12
N ALA A 86 8.77 -1.68 -15.48
CA ALA A 86 8.66 -2.11 -14.09
C ALA A 86 8.53 -0.92 -13.13
N LYS A 87 9.16 0.22 -13.44
CA LYS A 87 9.04 1.45 -12.64
C LYS A 87 7.62 1.97 -12.64
N TRP A 88 7.01 2.03 -13.82
CA TRP A 88 5.64 2.52 -13.99
C TRP A 88 4.63 1.54 -13.41
N THR A 89 4.88 0.23 -13.49
CA THR A 89 4.06 -0.78 -12.82
C THR A 89 4.13 -0.64 -11.30
N VAL A 90 5.32 -0.48 -10.71
CA VAL A 90 5.47 -0.23 -9.25
C VAL A 90 4.71 1.03 -8.83
N LEU A 91 4.84 2.11 -9.61
CA LEU A 91 4.09 3.34 -9.35
C LEU A 91 2.58 3.11 -9.43
N GLY A 92 2.11 2.43 -10.47
CA GLY A 92 0.69 2.12 -10.66
C GLY A 92 0.12 1.27 -9.51
N ILE A 93 0.85 0.23 -9.08
CA ILE A 93 0.48 -0.59 -7.92
C ILE A 93 0.33 0.30 -6.68
N ALA A 94 1.31 1.14 -6.38
CA ALA A 94 1.28 2.00 -5.21
C ALA A 94 0.11 2.98 -5.26
N TRP A 95 -0.08 3.68 -6.38
CA TRP A 95 -1.16 4.66 -6.56
C TRP A 95 -2.55 4.06 -6.44
N ILE A 96 -2.79 2.89 -7.04
CA ILE A 96 -4.07 2.21 -6.91
C ILE A 96 -4.25 1.73 -5.47
N ALA A 97 -3.33 0.92 -4.95
CA ALA A 97 -3.49 0.30 -3.64
C ALA A 97 -3.57 1.33 -2.50
N GLN A 98 -2.57 2.22 -2.40
CA GLN A 98 -2.51 3.20 -1.32
C GLN A 98 -3.38 4.43 -1.58
N GLY A 99 -3.70 4.76 -2.84
CA GLY A 99 -4.63 5.85 -3.14
C GLY A 99 -6.04 5.51 -2.68
N PHE A 100 -6.55 4.34 -3.05
CA PHE A 100 -7.86 3.88 -2.56
C PHE A 100 -7.86 3.65 -1.04
N ASN A 101 -6.79 3.06 -0.49
CA ASN A 101 -6.67 2.87 0.96
C ASN A 101 -6.67 4.21 1.71
N GLY A 102 -5.81 5.15 1.31
CA GLY A 102 -5.71 6.48 1.91
C GLY A 102 -7.01 7.28 1.81
N TYR A 103 -7.68 7.25 0.66
CA TYR A 103 -8.99 7.89 0.51
C TYR A 103 -10.05 7.27 1.44
N SER A 104 -10.09 5.93 1.52
CA SER A 104 -11.03 5.22 2.40
C SER A 104 -10.79 5.57 3.87
N MET A 105 -9.52 5.55 4.30
CA MET A 105 -9.12 5.97 5.65
C MET A 105 -9.50 7.43 5.94
N TYR A 106 -9.24 8.35 5.00
CA TYR A 106 -9.60 9.76 5.14
C TYR A 106 -11.12 9.93 5.31
N SER A 107 -11.90 9.27 4.45
CA SER A 107 -13.37 9.34 4.49
C SER A 107 -13.96 8.79 5.80
N ALA A 108 -13.30 7.81 6.40
CA ALA A 108 -13.66 7.26 7.70
C ALA A 108 -13.16 8.10 8.89
N GLY A 109 -12.39 9.18 8.66
CA GLY A 109 -11.76 9.97 9.71
C GLY A 109 -10.59 9.27 10.41
N SER A 110 -9.99 8.28 9.77
CA SER A 110 -8.83 7.52 10.25
C SER A 110 -7.50 8.16 9.85
N TYR A 111 -6.39 7.69 10.42
CA TYR A 111 -5.04 8.18 10.18
C TYR A 111 -4.52 7.81 8.78
N TYR A 112 -4.91 8.57 7.77
CA TYR A 112 -4.56 8.35 6.36
C TYR A 112 -3.12 8.75 5.98
N TYR A 113 -2.31 9.28 6.91
CA TYR A 113 -0.95 9.73 6.60
C TYR A 113 -0.01 8.58 6.21
N TYR A 114 -0.25 7.38 6.74
CA TYR A 114 0.56 6.20 6.45
C TYR A 114 0.51 5.78 4.96
N PRO A 115 -0.66 5.51 4.36
CA PRO A 115 -0.74 5.19 2.93
C PRO A 115 -0.20 6.33 2.05
N VAL A 116 -0.43 7.59 2.45
CA VAL A 116 0.10 8.77 1.73
C VAL A 116 1.63 8.83 1.77
N ALA A 117 2.25 8.53 2.92
CA ALA A 117 3.70 8.48 3.03
C ALA A 117 4.30 7.41 2.09
N ILE A 118 3.66 6.24 1.99
CA ILE A 118 4.08 5.18 1.06
C ILE A 118 3.97 5.65 -0.40
N LEU A 119 2.89 6.36 -0.78
CA LEU A 119 2.75 6.95 -2.11
C LEU A 119 3.85 7.95 -2.45
N ILE A 120 4.14 8.86 -1.51
CA ILE A 120 5.18 9.87 -1.68
C ILE A 120 6.55 9.18 -1.83
N LEU A 121 6.87 8.22 -0.96
CA LEU A 121 8.10 7.45 -1.05
C LEU A 121 8.22 6.72 -2.39
N THR A 122 7.18 6.00 -2.83
CA THR A 122 7.22 5.32 -4.13
C THR A 122 7.46 6.31 -5.27
N THR A 123 6.73 7.43 -5.28
CA THR A 123 6.82 8.45 -6.32
C THR A 123 8.23 9.05 -6.38
N ILE A 124 8.78 9.45 -5.24
CA ILE A 124 10.16 9.96 -5.14
C ILE A 124 11.16 8.88 -5.59
N GLY A 125 10.98 7.63 -5.14
CA GLY A 125 11.84 6.52 -5.53
C GLY A 125 11.88 6.31 -7.04
N VAL A 126 10.73 6.35 -7.71
CA VAL A 126 10.64 6.24 -9.17
C VAL A 126 11.28 7.43 -9.88
N LEU A 127 10.99 8.66 -9.44
CA LEU A 127 11.51 9.89 -10.07
C LEU A 127 13.02 10.05 -9.92
N LEU A 128 13.60 9.58 -8.81
CA LEU A 128 15.05 9.60 -8.58
C LEU A 128 15.79 8.48 -9.34
N TYR A 129 15.09 7.52 -9.94
CA TYR A 129 15.72 6.45 -10.70
C TYR A 129 16.24 7.01 -12.03
N PRO A 130 17.57 7.03 -12.27
CA PRO A 130 18.11 7.66 -13.47
C PRO A 130 17.64 6.92 -14.73
N LYS A 131 17.23 7.68 -15.74
CA LYS A 131 16.94 7.13 -17.07
C LYS A 131 18.25 6.64 -17.68
N LYS A 132 18.30 5.39 -18.16
CA LYS A 132 19.45 4.90 -18.90
C LYS A 132 19.52 5.69 -20.21
N TRP A 133 20.64 6.36 -20.47
CA TRP A 133 20.94 6.89 -21.80
C TRP A 133 21.23 5.68 -22.70
N THR A 134 20.18 5.15 -23.34
CA THR A 134 20.37 4.26 -24.50
C THR A 134 21.00 5.10 -25.60
N ILE A 135 22.30 4.97 -25.78
CA ILE A 135 22.98 5.42 -26.99
C ILE A 135 22.33 4.59 -28.11
N LYS A 136 21.44 5.21 -28.88
CA LYS A 136 20.95 4.62 -30.12
C LYS A 136 22.13 4.60 -31.06
N ASN A 137 22.75 3.43 -31.22
CA ASN A 137 23.62 3.19 -32.36
C ASN A 137 22.68 3.13 -33.58
N HIS A 138 22.57 4.27 -34.27
CA HIS A 138 21.96 4.37 -35.60
C HIS A 138 22.97 3.95 -36.66
#